data_AF-A0A933AI62-F1
#
_entry.id   AF-A0A933AI62-F1
#
_cell.length_a   1.000
_cell.length_b   1.000
_cell.length_c   1.000
_cell.angle_alpha   90.00
_cell.angle_beta   90.00
_cell.angle_gamma   90.00
#
_symmetry.space_group_name_H-M   'P 1'
#
loop_
_entity.id
_entity.type
_entity.pdbx_description
1 polymer ?
#
loop_
_entity_poly.entity_id
_entity_poly.type
_entity_poly.pdbx_seq_one_letter_code
_entity_poly.pdbx_strand_id
1 'polypeptide(L)' 'MTILKNIRINNQIRSKEVRVIGPNSEQLGVVTIQRALELANEYE' A
#
# COMPACT_ATOMS: atom_id res chain seq x y z
N MET A 1 -21.50 6.75 3.23
CA MET A 1 -20.40 6.12 3.98
C MET A 1 -19.17 7.01 3.82
N THR A 2 -18.94 7.94 4.76
CA THR A 2 -17.84 8.91 4.64
C THR A 2 -16.56 8.25 5.10
N ILE A 3 -15.93 7.51 4.20
CA ILE A 3 -14.54 7.13 4.37
C ILE A 3 -13.74 8.42 4.13
N LEU A 4 -12.75 8.70 4.97
CA LEU A 4 -11.70 9.72 4.81
C LEU A 4 -11.88 11.02 5.61
N LYS A 5 -11.35 10.99 6.83
CA LYS A 5 -10.54 12.13 7.29
C LYS A 5 -9.05 11.82 7.49
N ASN A 6 -8.62 10.55 7.57
CA ASN A 6 -7.25 10.23 8.00
C ASN A 6 -6.65 8.95 7.38
N ILE A 7 -6.83 8.68 6.08
CA ILE A 7 -6.08 7.59 5.42
C ILE A 7 -4.68 8.10 5.08
N ARG A 8 -3.67 7.32 5.47
CA ARG A 8 -2.28 7.55 5.09
C ARG A 8 -2.02 6.89 3.75
N ILE A 9 -1.54 7.66 2.80
CA ILE A 9 -1.15 7.19 1.47
C ILE A 9 0.36 7.26 1.30
N ASN A 10 0.94 6.32 0.57
CA ASN A 10 2.32 6.34 0.12
C ASN A 10 3.31 6.69 1.26
N ASN A 11 4.09 7.77 1.12
CA ASN A 11 5.08 8.22 2.10
C ASN A 11 4.48 8.67 3.46
N GLN A 12 3.15 8.78 3.58
CA GLN A 12 2.49 9.05 4.86
C GLN A 12 2.37 7.79 5.72
N ILE A 13 2.51 6.58 5.14
CA ILE A 13 2.45 5.31 5.85
C ILE A 13 3.70 5.17 6.75
N ARG A 14 3.48 4.81 8.02
CA ARG A 14 4.55 4.73 9.04
C ARG A 14 4.93 3.31 9.43
N SER A 15 4.20 2.30 8.97
CA SER A 15 4.55 0.90 9.23
C SER A 15 5.81 0.52 8.46
N LYS A 16 6.66 -0.32 9.06
CA LYS A 16 7.86 -0.86 8.39
C LYS A 16 7.51 -1.92 7.34
N GLU A 17 6.46 -2.68 7.61
CA GLU A 17 5.93 -3.75 6.75
C GLU A 17 4.42 -3.63 6.58
N VAL A 18 3.91 -4.02 5.42
CA VAL A 18 2.51 -3.93 5.04
C VAL A 18 2.08 -5.17 4.26
N ARG A 19 0.81 -5.56 4.39
CA ARG A 19 0.19 -6.55 3.50
C ARG A 19 -0.31 -5.83 2.25
N VAL A 20 0.16 -6.27 1.09
CA VAL A 20 -0.18 -5.65 -0.20
C VAL A 20 -1.20 -6.51 -0.93
N ILE A 21 -2.24 -5.84 -1.45
CA ILE A 21 -3.26 -6.40 -2.32
C ILE A 21 -3.22 -5.59 -3.61
N GLY A 22 -3.05 -6.27 -4.74
CA GLY A 22 -3.01 -5.62 -6.05
C GLY A 22 -4.41 -5.28 -6.59
N PRO A 23 -4.46 -4.53 -7.71
CA PRO A 23 -5.71 -4.02 -8.28
C PRO A 23 -6.69 -5.12 -8.74
N ASN A 24 -6.20 -6.32 -9.07
CA ASN A 24 -7.02 -7.47 -9.47
C ASN A 24 -7.32 -8.41 -8.29
N SER A 25 -7.26 -7.90 -7.05
CA SER A 25 -7.44 -8.67 -5.81
C SER A 25 -6.38 -9.74 -5.56
N GLU A 26 -5.22 -9.66 -6.22
CA GLU A 26 -4.09 -10.54 -5.95
C GLU A 26 -3.44 -10.23 -4.60
N GLN A 27 -3.17 -11.27 -3.80
CA GLN A 27 -2.45 -11.12 -2.54
C GLN A 27 -0.94 -11.23 -2.79
N LEU A 28 -0.23 -10.11 -2.70
CA LEU A 28 1.23 -10.05 -2.90
C LEU A 28 2.02 -10.37 -1.62
N GLY A 29 1.31 -10.63 -0.50
CA GLY A 29 1.90 -11.00 0.78
C GLY A 29 2.26 -9.81 1.67
N VAL A 30 3.04 -10.07 2.72
CA VAL A 30 3.59 -9.03 3.61
C VAL A 30 4.98 -8.65 3.09
N VAL A 31 5.18 -7.37 2.83
CA VAL A 31 6.43 -6.82 2.28
C VAL A 31 6.85 -5.57 3.03
N THR A 32 8.09 -5.13 2.83
CA THR A 32 8.56 -3.84 3.36
C THR A 32 7.80 -2.68 2.71
N ILE A 33 7.65 -1.57 3.45
CA ILE A 33 7.00 -0.37 2.90
C ILE A 33 7.70 0.13 1.63
N GLN A 34 9.02 -0.03 1.54
CA GLN A 34 9.80 0.33 0.35
C GLN A 34 9.38 -0.48 -0.87
N ARG A 35 9.27 -1.81 -0.75
CA ARG A 35 8.81 -2.67 -1.84
C ARG A 35 7.37 -2.39 -2.23
N ALA A 36 6.50 -2.07 -1.26
CA ALA A 36 5.12 -1.68 -1.53
C ALA A 36 5.03 -0.38 -2.36
N LEU A 37 5.90 0.60 -2.10
CA LEU A 37 5.97 1.84 -2.87
C LEU A 37 6.52 1.61 -4.29
N GLU A 38 7.53 0.74 -4.44
CA GLU A 38 8.03 0.33 -5.76
C GLU A 38 6.94 -0.33 -6.59
N LEU A 39 6.25 -1.32 -6.02
CA LEU A 39 5.10 -1.97 -6.65
C LEU A 39 4.06 -0.93 -7.07
N ALA A 40 3.69 -0.01 -6.18
CA ALA A 40 2.73 1.04 -6.51
C ALA A 40 3.16 1.90 -7.72
N ASN A 41 4.44 2.24 -7.83
CA ASN A 41 4.98 3.00 -8.99
C ASN A 41 5.03 2.17 -10.28
N GLU A 42 5.20 0.84 -10.20
CA GLU A 42 5.15 -0.05 -11.37
C GLU A 42 3.73 -0.11 -11.99
N TYR A 43 2.69 0.26 -11.22
CA TYR A 43 1.30 0.31 -11.66
C TYR A 43 0.79 1.73 -12.01
N GLU A 44 1.63 2.77 -11.95
CA GLU A 44 1.30 4.09 -12.53
C GLU A 44 1.26 4.04 -14.06
#